data_AF-A0A645E551-F1
#
_entry.id   AF-A0A645E551-F1
#
_cell.length_a   1.000
_cell.length_b   1.000
_cell.length_c   1.000
_cell.angle_alpha   90.00
_cell.angle_beta   90.00
_cell.angle_gamma   90.00
#
_symmetry.space_group_name_H-M   'P 1'
#
loop_
_entity.id
_entity.type
_entity.pdbx_description
1 polymer ?
#
loop_
_entity_poly.entity_id
_entity_poly.type
_entity_poly.pdbx_seq_one_letter_code
_entity_poly.pdbx_strand_id
1 'polypeptide(L)'
;MFICGPTLFILNHTTTAFGYWLQNLPLWTFDTGILGGETLVKWWTIMTWNFWIVYAPVTGIFLANISYGRTIREFMIVNFFMPSLFAIIWFGVWGGTAINWQMEGVVDFVPIIQQVGPLSALSAFFNNLPFTKVMIPLMFGLLILSFATSADSNIIAVSSLCIKDEGLENEAPIWVKLTWGLLCSIIACTMILFTKEQEGLLAIKYMGSVGGIIVFGVFILMVISTIKIFFIDKND
;
A
#
# COMPACT_ATOMS: atom_id res chain seq x y z
N MET A 1 7.49 18.79 6.61
CA MET A 1 7.60 19.03 5.16
C MET A 1 6.61 20.02 4.63
N PHE A 2 5.32 19.96 4.96
CA PHE A 2 4.38 20.99 4.50
C PHE A 2 4.80 22.42 4.88
N ILE A 3 5.24 22.64 6.12
CA ILE A 3 5.68 23.97 6.61
C ILE A 3 7.11 24.30 6.18
N CYS A 4 8.03 23.35 6.32
CA CYS A 4 9.46 23.58 6.06
C CYS A 4 9.88 23.41 4.59
N GLY A 5 8.98 22.93 3.74
CA GLY A 5 9.19 22.75 2.31
C GLY A 5 8.41 23.80 1.50
N PRO A 6 8.29 23.62 0.18
CA PRO A 6 7.67 24.60 -0.71
C PRO A 6 6.14 24.53 -0.62
N THR A 7 5.56 25.08 0.46
CA THR A 7 4.12 24.95 0.78
C THR A 7 3.20 25.35 -0.38
N LEU A 8 3.51 26.48 -1.02
CA LEU A 8 2.71 27.01 -2.13
C LEU A 8 2.83 26.12 -3.39
N PHE A 9 4.01 25.57 -3.65
CA PHE A 9 4.19 24.57 -4.70
C PHE A 9 3.39 23.31 -4.40
N ILE A 10 3.47 22.78 -3.18
CA ILE A 10 2.75 21.58 -2.76
C ILE A 10 1.24 21.76 -2.97
N LEU A 11 0.66 22.88 -2.53
CA LEU A 11 -0.78 23.14 -2.68
C LEU A 11 -1.20 23.26 -4.15
N ASN A 12 -0.48 24.05 -4.95
CA ASN A 12 -0.80 24.25 -6.36
C ASN A 12 -0.62 22.96 -7.17
N HIS A 13 0.50 22.26 -6.95
CA HIS A 13 0.80 21.02 -7.66
C HIS A 13 -0.17 19.90 -7.28
N THR A 14 -0.51 19.75 -6.00
CA THR A 14 -1.47 18.72 -5.55
C THR A 14 -2.86 18.97 -6.13
N THR A 15 -3.32 20.23 -6.12
CA THR A 15 -4.63 20.60 -6.69
C THR A 15 -4.67 20.33 -8.20
N THR A 16 -3.61 20.72 -8.91
CA THR A 16 -3.51 20.49 -10.37
C THR A 16 -3.42 18.99 -10.68
N ALA A 17 -2.61 18.24 -9.93
CA ALA A 17 -2.47 16.80 -10.09
C ALA A 17 -3.79 16.06 -9.83
N PHE A 18 -4.58 16.50 -8.87
CA PHE A 18 -5.91 15.95 -8.61
C PHE A 18 -6.86 16.18 -9.79
N GLY A 19 -6.90 17.39 -10.34
CA GLY A 19 -7.70 17.69 -11.54
C GLY A 19 -7.24 16.88 -12.76
N TYR A 20 -5.93 16.77 -12.97
CA TYR A 20 -5.36 15.95 -14.04
C TYR A 20 -5.68 14.46 -13.88
N TRP A 21 -5.62 13.94 -12.65
CA TRP A 21 -5.98 12.55 -12.36
C TRP A 21 -7.46 12.29 -12.64
N LEU A 22 -8.37 13.17 -12.20
CA LEU A 22 -9.80 13.05 -12.49
C LEU A 22 -10.11 13.06 -13.99
N GLN A 23 -9.43 13.91 -14.76
CA GLN A 23 -9.61 14.00 -16.20
C GLN A 23 -9.19 12.71 -16.92
N ASN A 24 -8.09 12.09 -16.49
CA ASN A 24 -7.52 10.90 -17.14
C ASN A 24 -7.99 9.57 -16.53
N LEU A 25 -8.78 9.61 -15.46
CA LEU A 25 -9.23 8.43 -14.74
C LEU A 25 -9.87 7.36 -15.64
N PRO A 26 -10.82 7.69 -16.55
CA PRO A 26 -11.40 6.67 -17.43
C PRO A 26 -10.34 6.02 -18.32
N LEU A 27 -9.43 6.81 -18.89
CA LEU A 27 -8.39 6.32 -19.78
C LEU A 27 -7.43 5.37 -19.05
N TRP A 28 -6.92 5.79 -17.88
CA TRP A 28 -6.00 4.98 -17.09
C TRP A 28 -6.65 3.74 -16.48
N THR A 29 -7.97 3.76 -16.26
CA THR A 29 -8.72 2.59 -15.77
C THR A 29 -8.83 1.50 -16.82
N PHE A 30 -8.98 1.88 -18.10
CA PHE A 30 -9.18 0.92 -19.21
C PHE A 30 -7.92 0.67 -20.05
N ASP A 31 -6.81 1.32 -19.75
CA ASP A 31 -5.56 1.11 -20.48
C ASP A 31 -4.96 -0.27 -20.17
N THR A 32 -4.91 -1.10 -21.20
CA THR A 32 -4.32 -2.45 -21.15
C THR A 32 -2.80 -2.45 -21.37
N GLY A 33 -2.19 -1.27 -21.54
CA GLY A 33 -0.76 -1.10 -21.84
C GLY A 33 -0.49 -0.62 -23.26
N ILE A 34 -1.54 -0.30 -24.02
CA ILE A 34 -1.43 0.18 -25.41
C ILE A 34 -1.07 1.68 -25.44
N LEU A 35 -1.60 2.47 -24.49
CA LEU A 35 -1.43 3.92 -24.49
C LEU A 35 -0.35 4.40 -23.51
N GLY A 36 -0.39 3.93 -22.26
CA GLY A 36 0.59 4.27 -21.22
C GLY A 36 1.92 3.51 -21.33
N GLY A 37 1.99 2.56 -22.25
CA GLY A 37 3.15 1.71 -22.48
C GLY A 37 3.27 0.55 -21.49
N GLU A 38 4.07 -0.44 -21.88
CA GLU A 38 4.24 -1.69 -21.14
C GLU A 38 4.74 -1.45 -19.71
N THR A 39 5.70 -0.53 -19.54
CA THR A 39 6.34 -0.29 -18.25
C THR A 39 5.38 0.28 -17.23
N LEU A 40 4.54 1.25 -17.60
CA LEU A 40 3.59 1.87 -16.68
C LEU A 40 2.51 0.88 -16.26
N VAL A 41 1.88 0.22 -17.25
CA VAL A 41 0.73 -0.63 -16.97
C VAL A 41 1.14 -1.95 -16.31
N LYS A 42 2.22 -2.61 -16.76
CA LYS A 42 2.64 -3.89 -16.15
C LYS A 42 3.32 -3.70 -14.80
N TRP A 43 4.26 -2.75 -14.67
CA TRP A 43 5.07 -2.63 -13.45
C TRP A 43 4.48 -1.74 -12.35
N TRP A 44 3.44 -0.97 -12.66
CA TRP A 44 2.72 -0.17 -11.69
C TRP A 44 1.25 -0.60 -11.62
N THR A 45 0.46 -0.37 -12.65
CA THR A 45 -1.00 -0.55 -12.58
C THR A 45 -1.41 -1.99 -12.22
N ILE A 46 -1.00 -2.98 -13.01
CA ILE A 46 -1.36 -4.39 -12.81
C ILE A 46 -0.74 -4.92 -11.51
N MET A 47 0.53 -4.61 -11.27
CA MET A 47 1.21 -5.00 -10.03
C MET A 47 0.50 -4.46 -8.78
N THR A 48 0.12 -3.19 -8.78
CA THR A 48 -0.59 -2.55 -7.67
C THR A 48 -1.96 -3.19 -7.47
N TRP A 49 -2.72 -3.46 -8.55
CA TRP A 49 -3.99 -4.20 -8.46
C TRP A 49 -3.82 -5.58 -7.87
N ASN A 50 -2.84 -6.36 -8.36
CA ASN A 50 -2.55 -7.69 -7.84
C ASN A 50 -2.22 -7.64 -6.35
N PHE A 51 -1.39 -6.68 -5.93
CA PHE A 51 -1.06 -6.47 -4.53
C PHE A 51 -2.33 -6.24 -3.69
N TRP A 52 -3.20 -5.31 -4.09
CA TRP A 52 -4.44 -5.04 -3.35
C TRP A 52 -5.41 -6.23 -3.33
N ILE A 53 -5.49 -7.01 -4.41
CA ILE A 53 -6.35 -8.21 -4.49
C ILE A 53 -5.90 -9.28 -3.50
N VAL A 54 -4.58 -9.49 -3.32
CA VAL A 54 -4.05 -10.42 -2.30
C VAL A 54 -4.47 -10.01 -0.89
N TYR A 55 -4.42 -8.72 -0.59
CA TYR A 55 -4.74 -8.20 0.74
C TYR A 55 -6.24 -8.06 1.00
N ALA A 56 -7.08 -8.07 -0.04
CA ALA A 56 -8.52 -7.80 0.08
C ALA A 56 -9.27 -8.76 1.04
N PRO A 57 -9.09 -10.10 1.00
CA PRO A 57 -9.81 -11.01 1.90
C PRO A 57 -9.44 -10.76 3.38
N VAL A 58 -8.14 -10.63 3.66
CA VAL A 58 -7.61 -10.44 5.02
C VAL A 58 -8.06 -9.10 5.59
N THR A 59 -7.92 -8.04 4.80
CA THR A 59 -8.32 -6.68 5.20
C THR A 59 -9.84 -6.58 5.34
N GLY A 60 -10.60 -7.29 4.49
CA GLY A 60 -12.06 -7.33 4.55
C GLY A 60 -12.59 -7.87 5.88
N ILE A 61 -11.98 -8.93 6.41
CA ILE A 61 -12.34 -9.50 7.72
C ILE A 61 -11.99 -8.52 8.84
N PHE A 62 -10.80 -7.93 8.81
CA PHE A 62 -10.40 -6.93 9.79
C PHE A 62 -11.36 -5.72 9.80
N LEU A 63 -11.68 -5.19 8.62
CA LEU A 63 -12.63 -4.10 8.44
C LEU A 63 -14.02 -4.46 8.94
N ALA A 64 -14.49 -5.69 8.70
CA ALA A 64 -15.77 -6.17 9.20
C ALA A 64 -15.81 -6.18 10.73
N ASN A 65 -14.75 -6.67 11.39
CA ASN A 65 -14.66 -6.75 12.84
C ASN A 65 -14.74 -5.38 13.51
N ILE A 66 -13.99 -4.38 13.01
CA ILE A 66 -14.00 -3.02 13.60
C ILE A 66 -15.25 -2.22 13.26
N SER A 67 -16.08 -2.71 12.33
CA SER A 67 -17.26 -2.01 11.81
C SER A 67 -18.58 -2.57 12.32
N TYR A 68 -18.54 -3.48 13.29
CA TYR A 68 -19.74 -4.02 13.93
C TYR A 68 -20.63 -2.90 14.50
N GLY A 69 -21.93 -2.96 14.19
CA GLY A 69 -22.92 -1.97 14.63
C GLY A 69 -22.89 -0.63 13.88
N ARG A 70 -22.13 -0.50 12.80
CA ARG A 70 -22.10 0.71 11.94
C ARG A 70 -22.96 0.55 10.69
N THR A 71 -23.47 1.67 10.20
CA THR A 71 -24.17 1.69 8.90
C THR A 71 -23.16 1.59 7.75
N ILE A 72 -23.62 1.09 6.60
CA ILE A 72 -22.79 1.02 5.37
C ILE A 72 -22.24 2.41 4.98
N ARG A 73 -23.03 3.47 5.21
CA ARG A 73 -22.60 4.84 4.90
C ARG A 73 -21.43 5.28 5.77
N GLU A 74 -21.50 5.06 7.08
CA GLU A 74 -20.42 5.38 8.01
C GLU A 74 -19.16 4.58 7.70
N PHE A 75 -19.33 3.28 7.40
CA PHE A 75 -18.25 2.40 6.95
C PHE A 75 -17.50 2.99 5.74
N MET A 76 -18.22 3.40 4.70
CA MET A 76 -17.62 3.96 3.48
C MET A 76 -16.88 5.27 3.75
N ILE A 77 -17.45 6.18 4.56
CA ILE A 77 -16.79 7.46 4.87
C ILE A 77 -15.46 7.22 5.59
N VAL A 78 -15.46 6.34 6.59
CA VAL A 78 -14.29 6.09 7.43
C VAL A 78 -13.23 5.27 6.71
N ASN A 79 -13.61 4.23 5.99
CA ASN A 79 -12.66 3.25 5.45
C ASN A 79 -12.29 3.51 3.99
N PHE A 80 -13.08 4.29 3.24
CA PHE A 80 -12.77 4.62 1.85
C PHE A 80 -12.40 6.09 1.68
N PHE A 81 -13.24 7.01 2.11
CA PHE A 81 -13.02 8.45 1.87
C PHE A 81 -11.86 9.02 2.70
N MET A 82 -11.81 8.75 4.01
CA MET A 82 -10.75 9.31 4.86
C MET A 82 -9.34 8.83 4.45
N PRO A 83 -9.09 7.54 4.18
CA PRO A 83 -7.77 7.08 3.73
C PRO A 83 -7.40 7.62 2.35
N SER A 84 -8.37 7.76 1.44
CA SER A 84 -8.13 8.35 0.12
C SER A 84 -7.69 9.82 0.23
N LEU A 85 -8.35 10.61 1.09
CA LEU A 85 -7.97 12.00 1.33
C LEU A 85 -6.57 12.09 1.97
N PHE A 86 -6.29 11.23 2.94
CA PHE A 86 -4.96 11.15 3.55
C PHE A 86 -3.89 10.82 2.49
N ALA A 87 -4.14 9.87 1.60
CA ALA A 87 -3.20 9.51 0.53
C ALA A 87 -2.94 10.69 -0.41
N ILE A 88 -3.97 11.43 -0.83
CA ILE A 88 -3.82 12.63 -1.68
C ILE A 88 -2.92 13.66 -1.00
N ILE A 89 -3.15 13.94 0.29
CA ILE A 89 -2.34 14.89 1.05
C ILE A 89 -0.91 14.37 1.22
N TRP A 90 -0.74 13.10 1.54
CA TRP A 90 0.56 12.48 1.75
C TRP A 90 1.43 12.52 0.49
N PHE A 91 0.92 12.03 -0.64
CA PHE A 91 1.64 12.08 -1.92
C PHE A 91 1.85 13.51 -2.40
N GLY A 92 0.89 14.40 -2.16
CA GLY A 92 1.03 15.83 -2.44
C GLY A 92 2.21 16.46 -1.70
N VAL A 93 2.32 16.24 -0.38
CA VAL A 93 3.39 16.81 0.45
C VAL A 93 4.75 16.18 0.12
N TRP A 94 4.87 14.85 0.18
CA TRP A 94 6.17 14.18 0.03
C TRP A 94 6.59 14.09 -1.43
N GLY A 95 5.70 13.64 -2.31
CA GLY A 95 5.96 13.54 -3.74
C GLY A 95 6.10 14.91 -4.40
N GLY A 96 5.25 15.88 -4.02
CA GLY A 96 5.39 17.27 -4.49
C GLY A 96 6.71 17.91 -4.07
N THR A 97 7.19 17.65 -2.84
CA THR A 97 8.52 18.13 -2.42
C THR A 97 9.63 17.48 -3.24
N ALA A 98 9.59 16.16 -3.48
CA ALA A 98 10.60 15.48 -4.29
C ALA A 98 10.66 16.02 -5.72
N ILE A 99 9.49 16.27 -6.33
CA ILE A 99 9.39 16.87 -7.67
C ILE A 99 9.97 18.28 -7.67
N ASN A 100 9.63 19.11 -6.68
CA ASN A 100 10.18 20.45 -6.57
C ASN A 100 11.71 20.44 -6.45
N TRP A 101 12.26 19.57 -5.60
CA TRP A 101 13.71 19.44 -5.45
C TRP A 101 14.41 18.96 -6.73
N GLN A 102 13.79 18.09 -7.51
CA GLN A 102 14.30 17.70 -8.83
C GLN A 102 14.28 18.89 -9.80
N MET A 103 13.19 19.66 -9.83
CA MET A 103 13.02 20.79 -10.75
C MET A 103 13.95 21.96 -10.42
N GLU A 104 14.17 22.23 -9.13
CA GLU A 104 15.05 23.29 -8.65
C GLU A 104 16.53 22.88 -8.60
N GLY A 105 16.84 21.61 -8.90
CA GLY A 105 18.21 21.09 -8.90
C GLY A 105 18.81 20.92 -7.50
N VAL A 106 17.97 20.86 -6.45
CA VAL A 106 18.42 20.60 -5.06
C VAL A 106 18.94 19.17 -4.92
N VAL A 107 18.25 18.22 -5.53
CA VAL A 107 18.64 16.80 -5.59
C VAL A 107 18.32 16.25 -6.96
N ASP A 108 19.29 15.64 -7.63
CA ASP A 108 19.05 14.92 -8.87
C ASP A 108 18.79 13.43 -8.58
N PHE A 109 17.51 13.07 -8.48
CA PHE A 109 17.05 11.72 -8.18
C PHE A 109 17.23 10.77 -9.37
N VAL A 110 17.20 11.25 -10.61
CA VAL A 110 17.26 10.41 -11.82
C VAL A 110 18.54 9.56 -11.87
N PRO A 111 19.76 10.12 -11.77
CA PRO A 111 20.98 9.32 -11.79
C PRO A 111 21.13 8.43 -10.56
N ILE A 112 20.66 8.89 -9.39
CA ILE A 112 20.69 8.12 -8.13
C ILE A 112 19.85 6.84 -8.28
N ILE A 113 18.64 6.95 -8.83
CA ILE A 113 17.75 5.81 -9.06
C ILE A 113 18.34 4.87 -10.11
N GLN A 114 18.93 5.39 -11.19
CA GLN A 114 19.47 4.58 -12.28
C GLN A 114 20.74 3.80 -11.88
N GLN A 115 21.62 4.42 -11.08
CA GLN A 115 22.93 3.84 -10.78
C GLN A 115 22.91 2.95 -9.54
N VAL A 116 22.18 3.36 -8.50
CA VAL A 116 22.23 2.73 -7.18
C VAL A 116 20.90 2.06 -6.85
N GLY A 117 19.78 2.74 -7.14
CA GLY A 117 18.44 2.17 -7.03
C GLY A 117 17.47 2.99 -6.18
N PRO A 118 16.19 2.61 -6.10
CA PRO A 118 15.13 3.41 -5.46
C PRO A 118 15.35 3.69 -3.97
N LEU A 119 15.94 2.74 -3.24
CA LEU A 119 16.25 2.89 -1.81
C LEU A 119 17.26 4.02 -1.55
N SER A 120 18.22 4.20 -2.45
CA SER A 120 19.22 5.27 -2.34
C SER A 120 18.61 6.65 -2.57
N ALA A 121 17.59 6.75 -3.42
CA ALA A 121 16.85 7.99 -3.63
C ALA A 121 16.07 8.40 -2.37
N LEU A 122 15.51 7.43 -1.63
CA LEU A 122 14.87 7.71 -0.34
C LEU A 122 15.89 8.20 0.70
N SER A 123 17.08 7.60 0.74
CA SER A 123 18.18 8.07 1.59
C SER A 123 18.61 9.50 1.23
N ALA A 124 18.78 9.79 -0.06
CA ALA A 124 19.09 11.13 -0.55
C ALA A 124 17.99 12.15 -0.19
N PHE A 125 16.72 11.74 -0.26
CA PHE A 125 15.60 12.56 0.17
C PHE A 125 15.66 12.86 1.67
N PHE A 126 15.91 11.84 2.51
CA PHE A 126 16.03 12.02 3.97
C PHE A 126 17.20 12.90 4.39
N ASN A 127 18.33 12.83 3.68
CA ASN A 127 19.50 13.67 3.96
C ASN A 127 19.23 15.16 3.68
N ASN A 128 18.30 15.47 2.77
CA ASN A 128 17.92 16.85 2.44
C ASN A 128 16.73 17.35 3.27
N LEU A 129 16.22 16.57 4.23
CA LEU A 129 15.18 17.03 5.13
C LEU A 129 15.70 18.16 6.04
N PRO A 130 14.89 19.20 6.30
CA PRO A 130 15.21 20.20 7.31
C PRO A 130 15.32 19.52 8.68
N PHE A 131 16.32 19.91 9.48
CA PHE A 131 16.64 19.27 10.77
C PHE A 131 16.97 17.77 10.65
N THR A 132 17.73 17.39 9.61
CA THR A 132 18.15 16.01 9.29
C THR A 132 18.53 15.17 10.52
N LYS A 133 19.33 15.74 11.43
CA LYS A 133 19.84 15.04 12.64
C LYS A 133 18.72 14.52 13.56
N VAL A 134 17.57 15.18 13.60
CA VAL A 134 16.41 14.78 14.42
C VAL A 134 15.37 14.04 13.59
N MET A 135 15.14 14.49 12.35
CA MET A 135 14.12 13.90 11.47
C MET A 135 14.48 12.50 11.01
N ILE A 136 15.75 12.18 10.74
CA ILE A 136 16.14 10.84 10.30
C ILE A 136 15.83 9.79 11.38
N PRO A 137 16.33 9.90 12.64
CA PRO A 137 15.99 8.91 13.68
C PRO A 137 14.47 8.78 13.91
N LEU A 138 13.74 9.90 13.86
CA LEU A 138 12.29 9.91 14.02
C LEU A 138 11.58 9.15 12.88
N MET A 139 11.95 9.38 11.62
CA MET A 139 11.38 8.67 10.48
C MET A 139 11.70 7.17 10.52
N PHE A 140 12.94 6.80 10.87
CA PHE A 140 13.29 5.39 11.07
C PHE A 140 12.49 4.74 12.21
N GLY A 141 12.30 5.44 13.34
CA GLY A 141 11.46 4.97 14.43
C GLY A 141 10.00 4.78 14.01
N LEU A 142 9.43 5.73 13.25
CA LEU A 142 8.08 5.62 12.70
C LEU A 142 7.95 4.47 11.71
N LEU A 143 8.95 4.23 10.86
CA LEU A 143 8.98 3.10 9.93
C LEU A 143 8.98 1.76 10.68
N ILE A 144 9.81 1.61 11.72
CA ILE A 144 9.84 0.40 12.56
C ILE A 144 8.50 0.20 13.27
N LEU A 145 7.94 1.26 13.85
CA LEU A 145 6.65 1.19 14.56
C LEU A 145 5.50 0.83 13.60
N SER A 146 5.45 1.47 12.43
CA SER A 146 4.45 1.19 11.40
C SER A 146 4.59 -0.23 10.87
N PHE A 147 5.83 -0.71 10.68
CA PHE A 147 6.10 -2.08 10.26
C PHE A 147 5.65 -3.08 11.33
N ALA A 148 6.02 -2.86 12.61
CA ALA A 148 5.64 -3.74 13.71
C ALA A 148 4.11 -3.82 13.87
N THR A 149 3.41 -2.69 13.81
CA THR A 149 1.94 -2.63 13.93
C THR A 149 1.25 -3.33 12.76
N SER A 150 1.76 -3.12 11.54
CA SER A 150 1.24 -3.78 10.33
C SER A 150 1.51 -5.29 10.35
N ALA A 151 2.70 -5.71 10.77
CA ALA A 151 3.06 -7.12 10.88
C ALA A 151 2.19 -7.84 11.92
N ASP A 152 1.98 -7.24 13.09
CA ASP A 152 1.13 -7.80 14.14
C ASP A 152 -0.32 -8.00 13.66
N SER A 153 -0.91 -6.97 13.04
CA SER A 153 -2.27 -7.02 12.50
C SER A 153 -2.43 -8.12 11.43
N ASN A 154 -1.44 -8.28 10.55
CA ASN A 154 -1.47 -9.32 9.52
C ASN A 154 -1.30 -10.73 10.09
N ILE A 155 -0.40 -10.92 11.07
CA ILE A 155 -0.21 -12.23 11.71
C ILE A 155 -1.48 -12.64 12.45
N ILE A 156 -2.13 -11.73 13.17
CA ILE A 156 -3.40 -11.99 13.84
C ILE A 156 -4.46 -12.39 12.82
N ALA A 157 -4.60 -11.64 11.72
CA ALA A 157 -5.61 -11.94 10.72
C ALA A 157 -5.38 -13.31 10.03
N VAL A 158 -4.14 -13.62 9.61
CA VAL A 158 -3.81 -14.92 8.99
C VAL A 158 -3.99 -16.08 9.99
N SER A 159 -3.60 -15.88 11.25
CA SER A 159 -3.77 -16.91 12.28
C SER A 159 -5.24 -17.20 12.58
N SER A 160 -6.10 -16.17 12.59
CA SER A 160 -7.55 -16.34 12.77
C SER A 160 -8.21 -17.13 11.63
N LEU A 161 -7.70 -16.98 10.40
CA LEU A 161 -8.17 -17.75 9.23
C LEU A 161 -7.78 -19.23 9.26
N CYS A 162 -6.76 -19.59 10.05
CA CYS A 162 -6.23 -20.95 10.12
C CYS A 162 -6.85 -21.80 11.23
N ILE A 163 -7.80 -21.24 11.98
CA ILE A 163 -8.46 -21.91 13.10
C ILE A 163 -9.88 -22.27 12.70
N LYS A 164 -10.26 -23.49 13.03
CA LYS A 164 -11.60 -24.02 12.77
C LYS A 164 -12.42 -23.93 14.05
N ASP A 165 -13.67 -23.49 13.94
CA ASP A 165 -14.68 -23.53 15.00
C ASP A 165 -14.48 -22.60 16.23
N GLU A 166 -13.50 -21.69 16.22
CA GLU A 166 -13.49 -20.56 17.15
C GLU A 166 -14.11 -19.36 16.43
N GLY A 167 -15.25 -18.87 16.93
CA GLY A 167 -15.93 -17.71 16.37
C GLY A 167 -14.99 -16.49 16.25
N LEU A 168 -15.37 -15.53 15.40
CA LEU A 168 -14.63 -14.29 15.10
C LEU A 168 -14.20 -13.45 16.32
N GLU A 169 -14.61 -13.82 17.53
CA GLU A 169 -14.33 -13.15 18.80
C GLU A 169 -13.09 -13.68 19.55
N ASN A 170 -12.63 -14.91 19.27
CA ASN A 170 -11.50 -15.49 19.99
C ASN A 170 -10.19 -15.27 19.24
N GLU A 171 -9.19 -14.72 19.95
CA GLU A 171 -7.86 -14.58 19.39
C GLU A 171 -7.20 -15.95 19.18
N ALA A 172 -6.52 -16.08 18.04
CA ALA A 172 -5.74 -17.27 17.72
C ALA A 172 -4.73 -17.66 18.83
N PRO A 173 -4.53 -18.96 19.10
CA PRO A 173 -3.52 -19.42 20.04
C PRO A 173 -2.12 -18.89 19.69
N ILE A 174 -1.36 -18.52 20.72
CA ILE A 174 -0.07 -17.85 20.54
C ILE A 174 0.94 -18.65 19.70
N TRP A 175 0.87 -19.99 19.75
CA TRP A 175 1.73 -20.86 18.94
C TRP A 175 1.45 -20.74 17.44
N VAL A 176 0.19 -20.50 17.03
CA VAL A 176 -0.17 -20.30 15.62
C VAL A 176 0.37 -18.96 15.14
N LYS A 177 0.21 -17.90 15.96
CA LYS A 177 0.77 -16.56 15.68
C LYS A 177 2.30 -16.62 15.55
N LEU A 178 2.99 -17.29 16.47
CA LEU A 178 4.45 -17.46 16.43
C LEU A 178 4.91 -18.24 15.20
N THR A 179 4.19 -19.30 14.81
CA THR A 179 4.52 -20.10 13.62
C THR A 179 4.44 -19.25 12.36
N TRP A 180 3.36 -18.49 12.18
CA TRP A 180 3.22 -17.58 11.05
C TRP A 180 4.24 -16.44 11.07
N GLY A 181 4.49 -15.83 12.24
CA GLY A 181 5.50 -14.80 12.39
C GLY A 181 6.91 -15.28 12.02
N LEU A 182 7.29 -16.49 12.44
CA LEU A 182 8.57 -17.11 12.09
C LEU A 182 8.65 -17.43 10.59
N LEU A 183 7.61 -18.01 10.01
CA LEU A 183 7.56 -18.30 8.57
C LEU A 183 7.70 -17.02 7.73
N CYS A 184 6.95 -15.98 8.05
CA CYS A 184 7.05 -14.68 7.37
C CYS A 184 8.44 -14.07 7.54
N SER A 185 9.05 -14.19 8.72
CA SER A 185 10.41 -13.70 8.98
C SER A 185 11.47 -14.46 8.17
N ILE A 186 11.34 -15.79 8.05
CA ILE A 186 12.23 -16.62 7.23
C ILE A 186 12.10 -16.22 5.75
N ILE A 187 10.87 -16.03 5.26
CA ILE A 187 10.65 -15.57 3.88
C ILE A 187 11.28 -14.19 3.66
N ALA A 188 11.07 -13.25 4.57
CA ALA A 188 11.66 -11.92 4.48
C ALA A 188 13.20 -11.97 4.48
N CYS A 189 13.81 -12.74 5.39
CA CYS A 189 15.26 -12.91 5.46
C CYS A 189 15.81 -13.58 4.20
N THR A 190 15.18 -14.64 3.72
CA THR A 190 15.63 -15.31 2.49
C THR A 190 15.56 -14.38 1.29
N MET A 191 14.48 -13.60 1.15
CA MET A 191 14.41 -12.58 0.09
C MET A 191 15.58 -11.61 0.16
N ILE A 192 15.85 -11.01 1.32
CA ILE A 192 16.94 -10.05 1.49
C ILE A 192 18.31 -10.68 1.16
N LEU A 193 18.53 -11.94 1.54
CA LEU A 193 19.80 -12.63 1.28
C LEU A 193 19.99 -13.05 -0.18
N PHE A 194 18.91 -13.41 -0.88
CA PHE A 194 18.97 -13.94 -2.25
C PHE A 194 18.77 -12.88 -3.33
N THR A 195 18.32 -11.68 -2.98
CA THR A 195 18.26 -10.57 -3.94
C THR A 195 19.39 -9.57 -3.73
N LYS A 196 20.11 -9.28 -4.82
CA LYS A 196 20.99 -8.10 -4.86
C LYS A 196 20.13 -6.84 -4.65
N GLU A 197 20.68 -5.77 -4.07
CA GLU A 197 19.93 -4.57 -3.65
C GLU A 197 18.96 -4.01 -4.73
N GLN A 198 19.33 -4.12 -6.01
CA GLN A 198 18.50 -3.65 -7.14
C GLN A 198 17.41 -4.64 -7.57
N GLU A 199 17.60 -5.95 -7.32
CA GLU A 199 16.67 -7.02 -7.69
C GLU A 199 15.66 -7.33 -6.59
N GLY A 200 15.90 -6.87 -5.36
CA GLY A 200 15.00 -7.08 -4.21
C GLY A 200 13.61 -6.52 -4.44
N LEU A 201 13.54 -5.32 -5.04
CA LEU A 201 12.27 -4.73 -5.42
C LEU A 201 11.55 -5.60 -6.45
N LEU A 202 12.26 -6.11 -7.47
CA LEU A 202 11.67 -6.95 -8.50
C LEU A 202 11.10 -8.25 -7.91
N ALA A 203 11.82 -8.91 -7.01
CA ALA A 203 11.31 -10.12 -6.35
C ALA A 203 9.99 -9.87 -5.60
N ILE A 204 9.91 -8.75 -4.86
CA ILE A 204 8.66 -8.35 -4.18
C ILE A 204 7.53 -8.11 -5.19
N LYS A 205 7.82 -7.43 -6.30
CA LYS A 205 6.83 -7.16 -7.37
C LYS A 205 6.30 -8.45 -8.00
N TYR A 206 7.17 -9.41 -8.26
CA TYR A 206 6.77 -10.69 -8.86
C TYR A 206 5.96 -11.54 -7.89
N MET A 207 6.37 -11.66 -6.63
CA MET A 207 5.60 -12.44 -5.64
C MET A 207 4.20 -11.86 -5.42
N GLY A 208 4.08 -10.53 -5.30
CA GLY A 208 2.78 -9.88 -5.19
C GLY A 208 1.88 -10.13 -6.40
N SER A 209 2.47 -10.17 -7.60
CA SER A 209 1.74 -10.45 -8.84
C SER A 209 1.24 -11.89 -8.92
N VAL A 210 2.09 -12.87 -8.57
CA VAL A 210 1.71 -14.29 -8.55
C VAL A 210 0.62 -14.55 -7.53
N GLY A 211 0.75 -14.00 -6.31
CA GLY A 211 -0.27 -14.12 -5.27
C GLY A 211 -1.62 -13.54 -5.74
N GLY A 212 -1.60 -12.38 -6.40
CA GLY A 212 -2.82 -11.71 -6.86
C GLY A 212 -3.60 -12.55 -7.86
N ILE A 213 -2.90 -13.18 -8.82
CA ILE A 213 -3.51 -14.06 -9.82
C ILE A 213 -4.17 -15.29 -9.15
N ILE A 214 -3.52 -15.89 -8.15
CA ILE A 214 -4.06 -17.06 -7.44
C ILE A 214 -5.35 -16.68 -6.68
N VAL A 215 -5.33 -15.55 -5.98
CA VAL A 215 -6.47 -15.08 -5.17
C VAL A 215 -7.58 -14.46 -6.02
N PHE A 216 -7.30 -14.09 -7.26
CA PHE A 216 -8.26 -13.42 -8.15
C PHE A 216 -9.58 -14.18 -8.32
N GLY A 217 -9.52 -15.51 -8.45
CA GLY A 217 -10.73 -16.35 -8.52
C GLY A 217 -11.59 -16.25 -7.26
N VAL A 218 -10.97 -16.27 -6.08
CA VAL A 218 -11.65 -16.08 -4.79
C VAL A 218 -12.25 -14.68 -4.70
N PHE A 219 -11.53 -13.66 -5.19
CA PHE A 219 -12.02 -12.30 -5.22
C PHE A 219 -13.31 -12.15 -6.06
N ILE A 220 -13.36 -12.77 -7.24
CA ILE A 220 -14.58 -12.80 -8.07
C ILE A 220 -15.73 -13.48 -7.31
N LEU A 221 -15.47 -14.61 -6.64
CA LEU A 221 -16.50 -15.30 -5.84
C LEU A 221 -17.02 -14.43 -4.69
N MET A 222 -16.15 -13.67 -4.01
CA MET A 222 -16.57 -12.72 -2.97
C MET A 222 -17.47 -11.61 -3.53
N VAL A 223 -17.17 -11.07 -4.71
CA VAL A 223 -18.01 -10.08 -5.38
C VAL A 223 -19.37 -10.67 -5.74
N ILE A 224 -19.41 -11.86 -6.34
CA ILE A 224 -20.66 -12.56 -6.68
C ILE A 224 -21.49 -12.84 -5.42
N SER A 225 -20.87 -13.32 -4.35
CA SER A 225 -21.52 -13.58 -3.05
C SER A 225 -22.10 -12.29 -2.46
N THR A 226 -21.36 -11.19 -2.49
CA THR A 226 -21.82 -9.88 -2.01
C THR A 226 -23.03 -9.40 -2.80
N ILE A 227 -22.98 -9.49 -4.14
CA ILE A 227 -24.12 -9.11 -5.00
C ILE A 227 -25.35 -9.97 -4.67
N LYS A 228 -25.16 -11.29 -4.49
CA LYS A 228 -26.24 -12.20 -4.13
C LYS A 228 -26.90 -11.80 -2.80
N ILE A 229 -26.11 -11.53 -1.76
CA ILE A 229 -26.61 -11.16 -0.43
C ILE A 229 -27.38 -9.84 -0.47
N PHE A 230 -26.86 -8.81 -1.15
CA PHE A 230 -27.47 -7.48 -1.12
C PHE A 230 -28.64 -7.30 -2.09
N PHE A 231 -28.64 -7.99 -3.23
CA PHE A 231 -29.61 -7.75 -4.31
C PHE A 231 -30.55 -8.92 -4.61
N ILE A 232 -30.16 -10.17 -4.30
CA ILE A 232 -30.94 -11.37 -4.67
C ILE A 232 -31.62 -11.99 -3.45
N ASP A 233 -30.86 -12.30 -2.40
CA ASP A 233 -31.36 -12.92 -1.16
C ASP A 233 -31.93 -11.86 -0.20
N LYS A 234 -32.57 -10.81 -0.75
CA LYS A 234 -33.16 -9.72 0.03
C LYS A 234 -34.49 -10.17 0.67
N ASN A 235 -34.43 -11.21 1.49
CA ASN A 235 -35.52 -11.74 2.31
C ASN A 235 -34.93 -12.19 3.65
N ASP A 236 -34.75 -11.22 4.54
CA ASP A 236 -35.27 -11.16 5.93
C ASP A 236 -34.56 -10.03 6.71
#